data_AF-A0AAQ3LB87-F1
#
_entry.id   AF-A0AAQ3LB87-F1
#
_cell.length_a   1.000
_cell.length_b   1.000
_cell.length_c   1.000
_cell.angle_alpha   90.00
_cell.angle_beta   90.00
_cell.angle_gamma   90.00
#
_symmetry.space_group_name_H-M   'P 1'
#
loop_
_entity.id
_entity.type
_entity.pdbx_description
1 polymer ?
#
loop_
_entity_poly.entity_id
_entity_poly.type
_entity_poly.pdbx_seq_one_letter_code
_entity_poly.pdbx_strand_id
1 'polypeptide(L)'
;MFGRSTLFSGKSIGFAALLLTPALSPAFDVVLDYSDDIAGRNFFGGNATATAALEAAATAVSNAITTQLGAITTDPVTGTNGSTSYTINPNYIYSNPETGVTTTLNNATSPLNEYRVYVGTQLLTGSTLGQGGPGGRGVSTSGGGFESEWIGAVSAAESAFNAQYNRGGPIFSTFNFAPTLGSTTANATINMGGTLGNLWFDVDTDNDLDFDTSTELSDFWHFDHTTPVESGKIDFYSVALHELIHAVGFGLIDSWDDLVSGTDWTGPEVIALLGTGTDVLDPDQSHIKAGTMGLSIVDDSPQEAIMDPDITAGTRKQITDVDLAFLQDMGFSVVPEPGHYAVWAGVLSLLVMLVFRRRSVR
;
A
#
# COMPACT_ATOMS: atom_id res chain seq x y z
N MET A 1 -76.00 -10.77 -31.39
CA MET A 1 -75.07 -11.04 -32.51
C MET A 1 -74.00 -9.94 -32.46
N PHE A 2 -72.76 -10.29 -32.08
CA PHE A 2 -71.54 -9.45 -31.98
C PHE A 2 -71.62 -8.20 -31.06
N GLY A 3 -70.82 -7.96 -30.02
CA GLY A 3 -69.51 -8.46 -29.56
C GLY A 3 -68.66 -7.24 -29.18
N ARG A 4 -68.25 -7.09 -27.91
CA ARG A 4 -67.15 -6.23 -27.39
C ARG A 4 -67.03 -6.44 -25.87
N SER A 5 -66.18 -7.37 -25.42
CA SER A 5 -64.75 -7.22 -25.09
C SER A 5 -64.51 -6.43 -23.79
N THR A 6 -64.21 -7.20 -22.76
CA THR A 6 -63.74 -6.88 -21.41
C THR A 6 -62.45 -6.05 -21.39
N LEU A 7 -62.42 -4.98 -20.59
CA LEU A 7 -61.19 -4.27 -20.19
C LEU A 7 -60.82 -4.72 -18.77
N PHE A 8 -59.81 -5.59 -18.67
CA PHE A 8 -59.12 -5.89 -17.42
C PHE A 8 -58.07 -4.80 -17.16
N SER A 9 -58.19 -4.11 -16.04
CA SER A 9 -57.20 -3.17 -15.51
C SER A 9 -56.07 -3.96 -14.83
N GLY A 10 -54.95 -4.16 -15.53
CA GLY A 10 -53.72 -4.69 -14.93
C GLY A 10 -52.96 -3.57 -14.22
N LYS A 11 -52.92 -3.62 -12.88
CA LYS A 11 -51.97 -2.84 -12.06
C LYS A 11 -50.64 -3.58 -12.04
N SER A 12 -49.63 -3.04 -12.73
CA SER A 12 -48.26 -3.52 -12.65
C SER A 12 -47.63 -3.06 -11.33
N ILE A 13 -47.48 -3.99 -10.38
CA ILE A 13 -46.67 -3.81 -9.19
C ILE A 13 -45.21 -3.99 -9.64
N GLY A 14 -44.47 -2.88 -9.72
CA GLY A 14 -43.03 -2.91 -9.98
C GLY A 14 -42.28 -3.41 -8.76
N PHE A 15 -41.78 -4.63 -8.80
CA PHE A 15 -40.75 -5.11 -7.89
C PHE A 15 -39.42 -4.45 -8.30
N ALA A 16 -38.92 -3.52 -7.49
CA ALA A 16 -37.53 -3.09 -7.58
C ALA A 16 -36.65 -4.21 -7.03
N ALA A 17 -35.97 -4.94 -7.91
CA ALA A 17 -34.91 -5.85 -7.53
C ALA A 17 -33.70 -5.01 -7.09
N LEU A 18 -33.43 -4.97 -5.79
CA LEU A 18 -32.18 -4.47 -5.25
C LEU A 18 -31.09 -5.47 -5.64
N LEU A 19 -30.36 -5.16 -6.72
CA LEU A 19 -29.14 -5.87 -7.09
C LEU A 19 -28.09 -5.52 -6.03
N LEU A 20 -27.92 -6.38 -5.03
CA LEU A 20 -26.66 -6.42 -4.27
C LEU A 20 -25.59 -6.91 -5.23
N THR A 21 -24.79 -6.00 -5.78
CA THR A 21 -23.51 -6.35 -6.36
C THR A 21 -22.60 -6.79 -5.20
N PRO A 22 -22.03 -8.00 -5.22
CA PRO A 22 -21.01 -8.34 -4.25
C PRO A 22 -19.87 -7.32 -4.42
N ALA A 23 -19.45 -6.71 -3.32
CA ALA A 23 -18.25 -5.90 -3.32
C ALA A 23 -17.11 -6.79 -3.84
N LEU A 24 -16.51 -6.40 -4.97
CA LEU A 24 -15.29 -7.03 -5.43
C LEU A 24 -14.23 -6.78 -4.34
N SER A 25 -13.54 -7.82 -3.89
CA SER A 25 -12.37 -7.65 -3.02
C SER A 25 -11.38 -6.69 -3.71
N PRO A 26 -10.78 -5.74 -2.97
CA PRO A 26 -9.84 -4.81 -3.56
C PRO A 26 -8.63 -5.57 -4.11
N ALA A 27 -7.98 -4.99 -5.13
CA ALA A 27 -6.79 -5.58 -5.72
C ALA A 27 -5.60 -5.54 -4.74
N PHE A 28 -5.54 -4.51 -3.91
CA PHE A 28 -4.61 -4.35 -2.82
C PHE A 28 -5.41 -4.01 -1.56
N ASP A 29 -5.20 -4.75 -0.47
CA ASP A 29 -5.97 -4.61 0.77
C ASP A 29 -5.03 -4.34 1.95
N VAL A 30 -4.95 -3.09 2.40
CA VAL A 30 -4.24 -2.73 3.63
C VAL A 30 -5.09 -3.20 4.80
N VAL A 31 -4.70 -4.33 5.40
CA VAL A 31 -5.38 -4.89 6.56
C VAL A 31 -4.66 -4.46 7.82
N LEU A 32 -5.33 -3.61 8.61
CA LEU A 32 -4.82 -3.12 9.89
C LEU A 32 -4.97 -4.20 10.96
N ASP A 33 -3.89 -4.45 11.69
CA ASP A 33 -3.81 -5.41 12.79
C ASP A 33 -3.54 -4.68 14.10
N TYR A 34 -4.57 -4.57 14.94
CA TYR A 34 -4.51 -3.90 16.24
C TYR A 34 -4.15 -4.86 17.38
N SER A 35 -3.70 -6.09 17.11
CA SER A 35 -3.43 -7.06 18.17
C SER A 35 -2.39 -6.56 19.19
N ASP A 36 -1.35 -5.88 18.72
CA ASP A 36 -0.34 -5.27 19.57
C ASP A 36 -0.89 -4.05 20.34
N ASP A 37 -1.63 -3.15 19.69
CA ASP A 37 -2.37 -2.05 20.36
C ASP A 37 -3.24 -2.59 21.50
N ILE A 38 -4.10 -3.57 21.21
CA ILE A 38 -5.03 -4.19 22.18
C ILE A 38 -4.27 -4.83 23.35
N ALA A 39 -3.14 -5.47 23.09
CA ALA A 39 -2.30 -6.08 24.13
C ALA A 39 -1.55 -5.04 24.98
N GLY A 40 -1.27 -3.87 24.39
CA GLY A 40 -0.67 -2.71 25.02
C GLY A 40 -1.70 -1.76 25.62
N ARG A 41 -1.73 -0.52 25.12
CA ARG A 41 -2.57 0.57 25.67
C ARG A 41 -4.02 0.54 25.18
N ASN A 42 -4.30 -0.21 24.12
CA ASN A 42 -5.60 -0.27 23.46
C ASN A 42 -6.10 1.14 23.10
N PHE A 43 -5.21 1.98 22.55
CA PHE A 43 -5.49 3.37 22.19
C PHE A 43 -6.62 3.43 21.15
N PHE A 44 -6.52 2.62 20.10
CA PHE A 44 -7.53 2.57 19.04
C PHE A 44 -8.83 1.90 19.52
N GLY A 45 -8.75 0.97 20.48
CA GLY A 45 -9.94 0.45 21.16
C GLY A 45 -10.65 1.50 22.05
N GLY A 46 -9.90 2.49 22.57
CA GLY A 46 -10.41 3.58 23.40
C GLY A 46 -10.81 4.85 22.65
N ASN A 47 -10.29 5.06 21.42
CA ASN A 47 -10.49 6.26 20.62
C ASN A 47 -11.13 5.92 19.25
N ALA A 48 -12.46 5.77 19.25
CA ALA A 48 -13.20 5.37 18.05
C ALA A 48 -13.03 6.33 16.86
N THR A 49 -12.79 7.62 17.11
CA THR A 49 -12.62 8.62 16.05
C THR A 49 -11.25 8.49 15.38
N ALA A 50 -10.18 8.27 16.16
CA ALA A 50 -8.84 7.98 15.62
C ALA A 50 -8.86 6.67 14.81
N THR A 51 -9.51 5.64 15.32
CA THR A 51 -9.68 4.36 14.62
C THR A 51 -10.42 4.55 13.30
N ALA A 52 -11.54 5.28 13.29
CA ALA A 52 -12.26 5.56 12.06
C ALA A 52 -11.42 6.34 11.02
N ALA A 53 -10.56 7.26 11.47
CA ALA A 53 -9.65 7.97 10.58
C ALA A 53 -8.54 7.07 10.02
N LEU A 54 -7.95 6.20 10.84
CA LEU A 54 -6.92 5.27 10.37
C LEU A 54 -7.49 4.23 9.38
N GLU A 55 -8.67 3.68 9.65
CA GLU A 55 -9.38 2.79 8.73
C GLU A 55 -9.73 3.49 7.40
N ALA A 56 -10.12 4.76 7.46
CA ALA A 56 -10.37 5.56 6.26
C ALA A 56 -9.07 5.76 5.46
N ALA A 57 -7.94 6.02 6.12
CA ALA A 57 -6.64 6.16 5.45
C ALA A 57 -6.19 4.84 4.80
N ALA A 58 -6.33 3.70 5.50
CA ALA A 58 -6.05 2.38 4.93
C ALA A 58 -6.95 2.07 3.73
N THR A 59 -8.23 2.42 3.80
CA THR A 59 -9.16 2.31 2.67
C THR A 59 -8.73 3.18 1.49
N ALA A 60 -8.29 4.41 1.74
CA ALA A 60 -7.83 5.32 0.69
C ALA A 60 -6.57 4.79 -0.02
N VAL A 61 -5.58 4.29 0.72
CA VAL A 61 -4.37 3.65 0.14
C VAL A 61 -4.75 2.38 -0.64
N SER A 62 -5.62 1.54 -0.09
CA SER A 62 -6.11 0.32 -0.76
C SER A 62 -6.86 0.62 -2.06
N ASN A 63 -7.59 1.72 -2.11
CA ASN A 63 -8.28 2.15 -3.32
C ASN A 63 -7.35 2.82 -4.33
N ALA A 64 -6.30 3.50 -3.87
CA ALA A 64 -5.30 4.14 -4.71
C ALA A 64 -4.45 3.12 -5.47
N ILE A 65 -4.12 1.98 -4.85
CA ILE A 65 -3.29 0.92 -5.43
C ILE A 65 -4.19 -0.15 -6.06
N THR A 66 -4.02 -0.38 -7.36
CA THR A 66 -4.78 -1.39 -8.14
C THR A 66 -3.98 -2.66 -8.44
N THR A 67 -2.75 -2.74 -7.92
CA THR A 67 -1.88 -3.92 -7.99
C THR A 67 -2.54 -5.11 -7.31
N GLN A 68 -2.61 -6.26 -7.98
CA GLN A 68 -3.05 -7.51 -7.35
C GLN A 68 -1.89 -8.20 -6.67
N LEU A 69 -2.00 -8.48 -5.37
CA LEU A 69 -0.98 -9.26 -4.67
C LEU A 69 -1.31 -10.76 -4.70
N GLY A 70 -0.38 -11.57 -5.19
CA GLY A 70 -0.45 -13.02 -5.08
C GLY A 70 -0.51 -13.49 -3.63
N ALA A 71 -1.15 -14.62 -3.36
CA ALA A 71 -1.13 -15.23 -2.04
C ALA A 71 0.22 -15.93 -1.78
N ILE A 72 0.69 -15.90 -0.53
CA ILE A 72 1.77 -16.77 -0.05
C ILE A 72 1.11 -17.97 0.61
N THR A 73 1.20 -19.14 -0.02
CA THR A 73 0.49 -20.36 0.40
C THR A 73 1.40 -21.48 0.91
N THR A 74 2.70 -21.41 0.60
CA THR A 74 3.70 -22.41 0.96
C THR A 74 4.89 -21.75 1.66
N ASP A 75 5.26 -22.30 2.81
CA ASP A 75 6.38 -21.87 3.65
C ASP A 75 6.89 -23.10 4.46
N PRO A 76 8.14 -23.57 4.31
CA PRO A 76 9.19 -23.10 3.39
C PRO A 76 9.03 -23.62 1.95
N VAL A 77 9.79 -23.05 1.00
CA VAL A 77 9.80 -23.47 -0.42
C VAL A 77 10.95 -24.44 -0.68
N THR A 78 10.68 -25.58 -1.32
CA THR A 78 11.70 -26.59 -1.63
C THR A 78 11.73 -26.91 -3.13
N GLY A 79 12.90 -26.75 -3.74
CA GLY A 79 13.22 -27.23 -5.08
C GLY A 79 13.85 -28.63 -5.03
N THR A 80 13.58 -29.44 -6.05
CA THR A 80 14.13 -30.79 -6.16
C THR A 80 14.64 -31.07 -7.57
N ASN A 81 15.70 -31.86 -7.66
CA ASN A 81 16.20 -32.45 -8.89
C ASN A 81 16.73 -33.84 -8.58
N GLY A 82 16.12 -34.89 -9.12
CA GLY A 82 16.42 -36.26 -8.72
C GLY A 82 16.14 -36.50 -7.24
N SER A 83 17.16 -36.90 -6.47
CA SER A 83 17.06 -37.07 -5.01
C SER A 83 17.64 -35.89 -4.23
N THR A 84 18.10 -34.86 -4.93
CA THR A 84 18.70 -33.65 -4.34
C THR A 84 17.64 -32.60 -4.11
N SER A 85 17.69 -31.96 -2.94
CA SER A 85 16.76 -30.88 -2.58
C SER A 85 17.49 -29.65 -2.06
N TYR A 86 16.86 -28.51 -2.28
CA TYR A 86 17.27 -27.22 -1.71
C TYR A 86 16.03 -26.49 -1.22
N THR A 87 16.07 -26.03 0.02
CA THR A 87 14.96 -25.39 0.73
C THR A 87 15.34 -23.97 1.09
N ILE A 88 14.44 -23.04 0.76
CA ILE A 88 14.49 -21.63 1.09
C ILE A 88 13.37 -21.36 2.10
N ASN A 89 13.74 -20.91 3.28
CA ASN A 89 12.84 -20.63 4.39
C ASN A 89 12.86 -19.13 4.73
N PRO A 90 11.85 -18.38 4.29
CA PRO A 90 11.73 -16.95 4.58
C PRO A 90 11.35 -16.72 6.05
N ASN A 91 11.68 -15.54 6.56
CA ASN A 91 11.12 -15.02 7.79
C ASN A 91 10.80 -13.53 7.62
N TYR A 92 9.83 -13.07 8.41
CA TYR A 92 9.52 -11.66 8.52
C TYR A 92 9.74 -11.20 9.94
N ILE A 93 10.14 -9.94 10.07
CA ILE A 93 10.16 -9.24 11.34
C ILE A 93 9.41 -7.93 11.20
N TYR A 94 8.90 -7.39 12.30
CA TYR A 94 8.38 -6.03 12.35
C TYR A 94 8.71 -5.43 13.70
N SER A 95 8.80 -4.10 13.77
CA SER A 95 8.92 -3.41 15.05
C SER A 95 7.54 -3.38 15.71
N ASN A 96 7.42 -3.98 16.90
CA ASN A 96 6.17 -3.97 17.64
C ASN A 96 5.75 -2.51 17.87
N PRO A 97 4.56 -2.11 17.39
CA PRO A 97 4.19 -0.71 17.32
C PRO A 97 3.85 -0.09 18.68
N GLU A 98 3.76 -0.87 19.76
CA GLU A 98 3.55 -0.37 21.12
C GLU A 98 4.86 -0.27 21.93
N THR A 99 5.82 -1.16 21.67
CA THR A 99 7.01 -1.33 22.52
C THR A 99 8.33 -1.03 21.81
N GLY A 100 8.33 -0.91 20.48
CA GLY A 100 9.53 -0.78 19.65
C GLY A 100 10.37 -2.06 19.55
N VAL A 101 10.01 -3.14 20.24
CA VAL A 101 10.76 -4.41 20.22
C VAL A 101 10.50 -5.14 18.90
N THR A 102 11.55 -5.68 18.29
CA THR A 102 11.42 -6.51 17.08
C THR A 102 10.67 -7.82 17.38
N THR A 103 9.56 -8.02 16.69
CA THR A 103 8.79 -9.28 16.68
C THR A 103 9.15 -10.10 15.45
N THR A 104 9.32 -11.41 15.61
CA THR A 104 9.54 -12.34 14.50
C THR A 104 8.27 -13.10 14.15
N LEU A 105 7.92 -13.08 12.87
CA LEU A 105 6.87 -13.88 12.28
C LEU A 105 7.49 -15.03 11.49
N ASN A 106 7.34 -16.23 12.06
CA ASN A 106 7.84 -17.48 11.49
C ASN A 106 6.88 -18.12 10.48
N ASN A 107 5.75 -17.47 10.19
CA ASN A 107 4.81 -17.90 9.16
C ASN A 107 4.67 -16.80 8.13
N ALA A 108 5.12 -17.06 6.92
CA ALA A 108 5.05 -16.15 5.79
C ALA A 108 3.70 -16.20 5.06
N THR A 109 2.78 -17.10 5.40
CA THR A 109 1.53 -17.24 4.64
C THR A 109 0.70 -15.96 4.70
N SER A 110 0.25 -15.50 3.53
CA SER A 110 -0.52 -14.27 3.37
C SER A 110 -1.64 -14.53 2.36
N PRO A 111 -2.88 -14.08 2.62
CA PRO A 111 -3.97 -14.14 1.66
C PRO A 111 -3.67 -13.39 0.36
N LEU A 112 -4.49 -13.65 -0.66
CA LEU A 112 -4.49 -12.86 -1.89
C LEU A 112 -4.83 -11.41 -1.55
N ASN A 113 -4.15 -10.45 -2.21
CA ASN A 113 -4.34 -9.01 -2.11
C ASN A 113 -4.00 -8.36 -0.75
N GLU A 114 -3.88 -9.14 0.32
CA GLU A 114 -3.60 -8.61 1.66
C GLU A 114 -2.17 -8.07 1.79
N TYR A 115 -2.06 -6.86 2.35
CA TYR A 115 -0.87 -6.28 2.94
C TYR A 115 -1.16 -5.92 4.40
N ARG A 116 -0.55 -6.64 5.35
CA ARG A 116 -0.88 -6.49 6.77
C ARG A 116 -0.04 -5.40 7.43
N VAL A 117 -0.66 -4.49 8.18
CA VAL A 117 0.07 -3.46 8.93
C VAL A 117 -0.25 -3.61 10.41
N TYR A 118 0.78 -3.85 11.22
CA TYR A 118 0.64 -3.87 12.68
C TYR A 118 0.61 -2.44 13.22
N VAL A 119 -0.44 -2.11 13.94
CA VAL A 119 -0.74 -0.74 14.39
C VAL A 119 -0.59 -0.61 15.90
N GLY A 120 -0.10 0.54 16.35
CA GLY A 120 -0.03 0.93 17.75
C GLY A 120 0.33 2.39 17.91
N THR A 121 0.86 2.73 19.08
CA THR A 121 1.28 4.08 19.45
C THR A 121 2.57 4.03 20.25
N GLN A 122 3.43 5.05 20.15
CA GLN A 122 4.65 5.16 20.96
C GLN A 122 4.88 6.60 21.40
N LEU A 123 5.73 6.78 22.42
CA LEU A 123 6.29 8.09 22.75
C LEU A 123 7.30 8.42 21.66
N LEU A 124 6.99 9.41 20.82
CA LEU A 124 7.93 9.91 19.82
C LEU A 124 8.59 11.18 20.34
N THR A 125 9.71 11.55 19.70
CA THR A 125 10.45 12.76 20.09
C THR A 125 10.68 13.66 18.89
N GLY A 126 10.84 14.95 19.16
CA GLY A 126 11.02 15.97 18.15
C GLY A 126 9.70 16.31 17.45
N SER A 127 9.73 16.36 16.12
CA SER A 127 8.57 16.69 15.29
C SER A 127 7.93 15.47 14.63
N THR A 128 8.31 14.26 15.05
CA THR A 128 7.81 13.03 14.41
C THR A 128 6.44 12.69 14.96
N LEU A 129 5.44 12.66 14.08
CA LEU A 129 4.03 12.50 14.45
C LEU A 129 3.54 11.05 14.32
N GLY A 130 4.21 10.29 13.47
CA GLY A 130 4.03 8.86 13.29
C GLY A 130 5.25 8.27 12.61
N GLN A 131 5.33 6.95 12.60
CA GLN A 131 6.35 6.22 11.86
C GLN A 131 5.73 4.95 11.27
N GLY A 132 5.69 4.89 9.96
CA GLY A 132 5.33 3.72 9.17
C GLY A 132 6.54 3.15 8.44
N GLY A 133 6.52 1.84 8.21
CA GLY A 133 7.55 1.23 7.39
C GLY A 133 7.26 -0.22 7.05
N PRO A 134 7.91 -0.75 6.00
CA PRO A 134 7.83 -2.16 5.68
C PRO A 134 8.48 -2.98 6.81
N GLY A 135 7.94 -4.17 7.07
CA GLY A 135 8.62 -5.10 7.98
C GLY A 135 10.00 -5.49 7.44
N GLY A 136 10.87 -6.01 8.29
CA GLY A 136 12.10 -6.65 7.84
C GLY A 136 11.81 -7.98 7.15
N ARG A 137 12.69 -8.37 6.22
CA ARG A 137 12.66 -9.65 5.52
C ARG A 137 13.98 -10.36 5.75
N GLY A 138 13.94 -11.68 5.89
CA GLY A 138 15.14 -12.49 5.94
C GLY A 138 14.89 -13.88 5.38
N VAL A 139 15.99 -14.59 5.13
CA VAL A 139 15.95 -15.90 4.50
C VAL A 139 17.00 -16.79 5.14
N SER A 140 16.62 -18.02 5.43
CA SER A 140 17.52 -19.11 5.77
C SER A 140 17.43 -20.19 4.70
N THR A 141 18.52 -20.87 4.42
CA THR A 141 18.56 -21.90 3.38
C THR A 141 19.19 -23.18 3.89
N SER A 142 18.75 -24.31 3.34
CA SER A 142 19.31 -25.64 3.63
C SER A 142 19.17 -26.53 2.42
N GLY A 143 20.01 -27.55 2.29
CA GLY A 143 19.90 -28.49 1.17
C GLY A 143 20.96 -29.58 1.21
N GLY A 144 20.75 -30.61 0.42
CA GLY A 144 21.67 -31.74 0.31
C GLY A 144 21.26 -32.74 -0.77
N GLY A 145 22.18 -33.64 -1.12
CA GLY A 145 21.98 -34.65 -2.15
C GLY A 145 23.26 -34.94 -2.93
N PHE A 146 23.13 -35.05 -4.25
CA PHE A 146 24.21 -35.34 -5.19
C PHE A 146 24.72 -34.07 -5.87
N GLU A 147 26.04 -33.89 -5.94
CA GLU A 147 26.68 -32.71 -6.58
C GLU A 147 26.20 -32.50 -8.03
N SER A 148 26.02 -33.58 -8.79
CA SER A 148 25.57 -33.55 -10.18
C SER A 148 24.14 -33.00 -10.37
N GLU A 149 23.34 -32.98 -9.31
CA GLU A 149 21.94 -32.53 -9.34
C GLU A 149 21.76 -31.14 -8.70
N TRP A 150 22.79 -30.64 -8.01
CA TRP A 150 22.73 -29.47 -7.12
C TRP A 150 22.21 -28.20 -7.79
N ILE A 151 22.79 -27.83 -8.93
CA ILE A 151 22.38 -26.63 -9.68
C ILE A 151 20.90 -26.69 -10.04
N GLY A 152 20.40 -27.87 -10.44
CA GLY A 152 18.99 -28.05 -10.78
C GLY A 152 18.07 -27.92 -9.57
N ALA A 153 18.46 -28.44 -8.40
CA ALA A 153 17.66 -28.33 -7.18
C ALA A 153 17.59 -26.88 -6.68
N VAL A 154 18.71 -26.15 -6.71
CA VAL A 154 18.77 -24.73 -6.33
C VAL A 154 17.96 -23.87 -7.29
N SER A 155 18.11 -24.06 -8.60
CA SER A 155 17.33 -23.33 -9.61
C SER A 155 15.83 -23.62 -9.52
N ALA A 156 15.44 -24.87 -9.22
CA ALA A 156 14.04 -25.21 -8.99
C ALA A 156 13.48 -24.49 -7.74
N ALA A 157 14.28 -24.37 -6.67
CA ALA A 157 13.87 -23.69 -5.45
C ALA A 157 13.72 -22.17 -5.68
N GLU A 158 14.69 -21.56 -6.36
CA GLU A 158 14.67 -20.14 -6.77
C GLU A 158 13.42 -19.82 -7.60
N SER A 159 13.16 -20.61 -8.65
CA SER A 159 11.99 -20.41 -9.50
C SER A 159 10.68 -20.58 -8.74
N ALA A 160 10.59 -21.58 -7.86
CA ALA A 160 9.39 -21.79 -7.04
C ALA A 160 9.18 -20.66 -6.02
N PHE A 161 10.27 -20.14 -5.44
CA PHE A 161 10.20 -19.05 -4.48
C PHE A 161 9.73 -17.76 -5.15
N ASN A 162 10.38 -17.35 -6.25
CA ASN A 162 10.03 -16.11 -6.96
C ASN A 162 8.62 -16.14 -7.55
N ALA A 163 8.11 -17.32 -7.94
CA ALA A 163 6.74 -17.46 -8.41
C ALA A 163 5.67 -17.11 -7.34
N GLN A 164 6.04 -17.17 -6.05
CA GLN A 164 5.11 -16.97 -4.95
C GLN A 164 5.41 -15.69 -4.16
N TYR A 165 6.69 -15.43 -3.86
CA TYR A 165 7.12 -14.38 -2.93
C TYR A 165 7.31 -13.02 -3.59
N ASN A 166 7.40 -12.92 -4.92
CA ASN A 166 7.39 -11.62 -5.62
C ASN A 166 6.03 -10.90 -5.49
N ARG A 167 4.95 -11.68 -5.34
CA ARG A 167 3.54 -11.24 -5.19
C ARG A 167 2.98 -10.30 -6.27
N GLY A 168 3.73 -9.83 -7.26
CA GLY A 168 3.19 -9.09 -8.42
C GLY A 168 3.18 -7.56 -8.29
N GLY A 169 3.75 -7.01 -7.22
CA GLY A 169 4.02 -5.59 -7.05
C GLY A 169 5.52 -5.28 -7.03
N PRO A 170 5.95 -4.18 -6.37
CA PRO A 170 7.37 -3.87 -6.23
C PRO A 170 8.11 -4.92 -5.42
N ILE A 171 9.42 -4.99 -5.65
CA ILE A 171 10.35 -5.82 -4.88
C ILE A 171 10.78 -5.05 -3.64
N PHE A 172 10.52 -5.63 -2.47
CA PHE A 172 10.88 -5.07 -1.18
C PHE A 172 12.30 -5.42 -0.78
N SER A 173 12.75 -6.63 -1.11
CA SER A 173 14.11 -7.09 -0.83
C SER A 173 14.54 -8.16 -1.82
N THR A 174 15.81 -8.09 -2.22
CA THR A 174 16.50 -9.02 -3.10
C THR A 174 17.61 -9.73 -2.34
N PHE A 175 17.58 -11.07 -2.31
CA PHE A 175 18.61 -11.88 -1.68
C PHE A 175 19.41 -12.65 -2.73
N ASN A 176 20.73 -12.45 -2.72
CA ASN A 176 21.68 -13.16 -3.58
C ASN A 176 22.46 -14.18 -2.74
N PHE A 177 22.51 -15.44 -3.19
CA PHE A 177 23.25 -16.49 -2.49
C PHE A 177 23.95 -17.45 -3.47
N ALA A 178 25.06 -18.04 -3.01
CA ALA A 178 25.91 -18.94 -3.77
C ALA A 178 26.13 -20.29 -3.05
N PRO A 179 25.07 -21.08 -2.83
CA PRO A 179 25.12 -22.32 -2.05
C PRO A 179 25.99 -23.38 -2.75
N THR A 180 26.85 -24.03 -1.97
CA THR A 180 27.83 -24.99 -2.48
C THR A 180 27.60 -26.37 -1.88
N LEU A 181 27.58 -27.39 -2.73
CA LEU A 181 27.59 -28.80 -2.34
C LEU A 181 28.83 -29.46 -2.92
N GLY A 182 29.74 -29.89 -2.03
CA GLY A 182 31.05 -30.41 -2.42
C GLY A 182 31.85 -29.40 -3.24
N SER A 183 32.09 -29.70 -4.53
CA SER A 183 32.82 -28.81 -5.44
C SER A 183 31.93 -27.92 -6.32
N THR A 184 30.60 -28.09 -6.23
CA THR A 184 29.64 -27.42 -7.12
C THR A 184 28.96 -26.26 -6.40
N THR A 185 29.13 -25.05 -6.93
CA THR A 185 28.42 -23.84 -6.49
C THR A 185 27.29 -23.51 -7.46
N ALA A 186 26.09 -23.30 -6.92
CA ALA A 186 24.96 -22.75 -7.67
C ALA A 186 24.73 -21.31 -7.19
N ASN A 187 24.37 -20.40 -8.08
CA ASN A 187 23.96 -19.05 -7.71
C ASN A 187 22.43 -18.97 -7.81
N ALA A 188 21.81 -18.21 -6.92
CA ALA A 188 20.39 -17.93 -6.96
C ALA A 188 20.09 -16.52 -6.45
N THR A 189 19.08 -15.90 -7.04
CA THR A 189 18.55 -14.59 -6.68
C THR A 189 17.07 -14.74 -6.39
N ILE A 190 16.66 -14.38 -5.19
CA ILE A 190 15.23 -14.37 -4.83
C ILE A 190 14.76 -12.98 -4.47
N ASN A 191 13.52 -12.69 -4.84
CA ASN A 191 12.88 -11.42 -4.59
C ASN A 191 11.68 -11.64 -3.66
N MET A 192 11.51 -10.74 -2.71
CA MET A 192 10.37 -10.73 -1.80
C MET A 192 9.60 -9.43 -2.02
N GLY A 193 8.31 -9.54 -2.33
CA GLY A 193 7.38 -8.43 -2.48
C GLY A 193 6.76 -8.01 -1.15
N GLY A 194 5.82 -7.07 -1.23
CA GLY A 194 5.16 -6.52 -0.04
C GLY A 194 4.27 -7.55 0.65
N THR A 195 4.50 -7.79 1.95
CA THR A 195 3.72 -8.74 2.76
C THR A 195 3.16 -8.10 4.01
N LEU A 196 4.00 -7.38 4.76
CA LEU A 196 3.62 -6.71 5.97
C LEU A 196 4.47 -5.48 6.26
N GLY A 197 3.90 -4.58 7.06
CA GLY A 197 4.52 -3.39 7.64
C GLY A 197 4.11 -3.18 9.10
N ASN A 198 4.60 -2.10 9.68
CA ASN A 198 4.24 -1.62 10.99
C ASN A 198 3.98 -0.11 10.94
N LEU A 199 3.18 0.37 11.87
CA LEU A 199 2.78 1.76 11.97
C LEU A 199 2.51 2.14 13.43
N TRP A 200 3.07 3.24 13.89
CA TRP A 200 2.69 3.83 15.16
C TRP A 200 2.61 5.35 15.11
N PHE A 201 1.80 5.91 16.01
CA PHE A 201 1.60 7.35 16.14
C PHE A 201 2.10 7.86 17.48
N ASP A 202 2.47 9.12 17.48
CA ASP A 202 2.89 9.83 18.68
C ASP A 202 1.74 10.01 19.67
N VAL A 203 2.04 9.80 20.94
CA VAL A 203 1.15 10.05 22.08
C VAL A 203 1.83 10.84 23.20
N ASP A 204 2.92 11.54 22.85
CA ASP A 204 3.70 12.45 23.69
C ASP A 204 3.90 13.78 22.91
N THR A 205 2.79 14.49 22.71
CA THR A 205 2.76 15.64 21.78
C THR A 205 3.50 16.86 22.31
N ASP A 206 3.83 16.91 23.60
CA ASP A 206 4.65 17.95 24.23
C ASP A 206 6.11 17.54 24.49
N ASN A 207 6.47 16.30 24.14
CA ASN A 207 7.82 15.73 24.21
C ASN A 207 8.40 15.69 25.65
N ASP A 208 7.55 15.45 26.65
CA ASP A 208 7.95 15.37 28.05
C ASP A 208 8.32 13.94 28.52
N LEU A 209 8.24 12.97 27.61
CA LEU A 209 8.48 11.53 27.81
C LEU A 209 7.43 10.86 28.71
N ASP A 210 6.24 11.43 28.82
CA ASP A 210 5.06 10.82 29.41
C ASP A 210 3.92 10.71 28.39
N PHE A 211 2.93 9.89 28.73
CA PHE A 211 1.76 9.71 27.88
C PHE A 211 0.77 10.85 28.10
N ASP A 212 0.41 11.52 27.01
CA ASP A 212 -0.64 12.52 27.02
C ASP A 212 -2.00 11.91 27.40
N THR A 213 -2.79 12.68 28.13
CA THR A 213 -4.19 12.38 28.38
C THR A 213 -5.02 12.52 27.11
N SER A 214 -6.23 11.96 27.11
CA SER A 214 -7.17 12.14 26.00
C SER A 214 -7.48 13.61 25.69
N THR A 215 -7.35 14.51 26.68
CA THR A 215 -7.59 15.95 26.49
C THR A 215 -6.40 16.59 25.77
N GLU A 216 -5.17 16.34 26.22
CA GLU A 216 -3.96 16.83 25.55
C GLU A 216 -3.90 16.34 24.09
N LEU A 217 -4.12 15.04 23.86
CA LEU A 217 -4.19 14.49 22.51
C LEU A 217 -5.30 15.12 21.66
N SER A 218 -6.46 15.43 22.23
CA SER A 218 -7.57 16.05 21.47
C SER A 218 -7.35 17.54 21.19
N ASP A 219 -6.51 18.21 21.98
CA ASP A 219 -6.12 19.60 21.76
C ASP A 219 -5.04 19.70 20.66
N PHE A 220 -4.20 18.69 20.52
CA PHE A 220 -3.18 18.58 19.47
C PHE A 220 -3.72 17.99 18.15
N TRP A 221 -4.35 16.82 18.21
CA TRP A 221 -4.81 16.06 17.06
C TRP A 221 -6.24 16.40 16.66
N HIS A 222 -6.45 16.55 15.34
CA HIS A 222 -7.75 16.48 14.71
C HIS A 222 -8.03 15.04 14.27
N PHE A 223 -8.76 14.28 15.09
CA PHE A 223 -9.08 12.89 14.79
C PHE A 223 -10.25 12.72 13.81
N ASP A 224 -11.23 13.63 13.79
CA ASP A 224 -12.44 13.46 12.98
C ASP A 224 -12.21 13.82 11.51
N HIS A 225 -11.75 12.84 10.72
CA HIS A 225 -11.51 12.99 9.28
C HIS A 225 -12.74 13.39 8.46
N THR A 226 -13.95 13.35 9.02
CA THR A 226 -15.20 13.70 8.31
C THR A 226 -15.56 15.19 8.41
N THR A 227 -14.86 15.93 9.27
CA THR A 227 -15.05 17.37 9.46
C THR A 227 -13.84 18.15 8.95
N PRO A 228 -14.00 19.47 8.63
CA PRO A 228 -12.86 20.33 8.36
C PRO A 228 -11.89 20.34 9.54
N VAL A 229 -10.59 20.34 9.23
CA VAL A 229 -9.53 20.36 10.25
C VAL A 229 -9.63 21.63 11.08
N GLU A 230 -9.64 21.47 12.40
CA GLU A 230 -9.65 22.61 13.32
C GLU A 230 -8.35 23.41 13.22
N SER A 231 -8.47 24.75 13.29
CA SER A 231 -7.31 25.64 13.23
C SER A 231 -6.31 25.32 14.33
N GLY A 232 -5.04 25.11 13.95
CA GLY A 232 -3.95 24.85 14.88
C GLY A 232 -3.78 23.38 15.28
N LYS A 233 -4.67 22.48 14.85
CA LYS A 233 -4.54 21.04 15.09
C LYS A 233 -3.85 20.32 13.94
N ILE A 234 -3.19 19.22 14.24
CA ILE A 234 -2.60 18.32 13.24
C ILE A 234 -3.65 17.33 12.77
N ASP A 235 -3.85 17.18 11.45
CA ASP A 235 -4.81 16.23 10.91
C ASP A 235 -4.28 14.79 10.99
N PHE A 236 -4.84 13.99 11.89
CA PHE A 236 -4.42 12.60 12.11
C PHE A 236 -4.57 11.75 10.84
N TYR A 237 -5.63 11.98 10.07
CA TYR A 237 -5.87 11.26 8.81
C TYR A 237 -4.76 11.52 7.78
N SER A 238 -4.29 12.77 7.65
CA SER A 238 -3.19 13.12 6.76
C SER A 238 -1.89 12.41 7.16
N VAL A 239 -1.56 12.40 8.45
CA VAL A 239 -0.39 11.66 8.96
C VAL A 239 -0.56 10.16 8.71
N ALA A 240 -1.75 9.60 8.97
CA ALA A 240 -2.01 8.19 8.73
C ALA A 240 -1.85 7.79 7.25
N LEU A 241 -2.26 8.63 6.30
CA LEU A 241 -2.01 8.38 4.87
C LEU A 241 -0.51 8.34 4.56
N HIS A 242 0.23 9.35 5.02
CA HIS A 242 1.67 9.48 4.82
C HIS A 242 2.40 8.23 5.32
N GLU A 243 2.15 7.87 6.59
CA GLU A 243 2.84 6.74 7.20
C GLU A 243 2.40 5.39 6.62
N LEU A 244 1.15 5.24 6.18
CA LEU A 244 0.71 4.02 5.48
C LEU A 244 1.38 3.87 4.12
N ILE A 245 1.67 4.97 3.42
CA ILE A 245 2.39 4.94 2.15
C ILE A 245 3.85 4.54 2.37
N HIS A 246 4.51 5.02 3.43
CA HIS A 246 5.79 4.45 3.89
C HIS A 246 5.67 2.97 4.26
N ALA A 247 4.60 2.59 4.97
CA ALA A 247 4.39 1.21 5.38
C ALA A 247 4.28 0.25 4.19
N VAL A 248 3.73 0.68 3.05
CA VAL A 248 3.69 -0.12 1.79
C VAL A 248 4.95 0.03 0.93
N GLY A 249 5.98 0.73 1.41
CA GLY A 249 7.34 0.67 0.89
C GLY A 249 7.92 1.95 0.32
N PHE A 250 7.16 3.06 0.25
CA PHE A 250 7.66 4.33 -0.25
C PHE A 250 8.89 4.78 0.57
N GLY A 251 9.99 5.11 -0.11
CA GLY A 251 11.21 5.60 0.53
C GLY A 251 12.11 4.55 1.19
N LEU A 252 11.73 3.27 1.20
CA LEU A 252 12.28 2.28 2.15
C LEU A 252 12.56 0.88 1.56
N ILE A 253 12.40 0.67 0.24
CA ILE A 253 12.51 -0.65 -0.39
C ILE A 253 13.48 -0.68 -1.57
N ASP A 254 13.97 -1.87 -1.94
CA ASP A 254 14.88 -2.04 -3.09
C ASP A 254 14.37 -1.38 -4.39
N SER A 255 13.07 -1.50 -4.70
CA SER A 255 12.50 -0.88 -5.92
C SER A 255 12.48 0.66 -5.87
N TRP A 256 12.51 1.25 -4.68
CA TRP A 256 12.72 2.69 -4.51
C TRP A 256 14.19 3.02 -4.71
N ASP A 257 15.09 2.32 -4.00
CA ASP A 257 16.53 2.55 -4.03
C ASP A 257 17.12 2.43 -5.45
N ASP A 258 16.60 1.52 -6.27
CA ASP A 258 16.99 1.35 -7.67
C ASP A 258 16.75 2.61 -8.54
N LEU A 259 15.86 3.50 -8.11
CA LEU A 259 15.45 4.70 -8.83
C LEU A 259 16.07 5.99 -8.30
N VAL A 260 16.66 5.95 -7.09
CA VAL A 260 17.27 7.09 -6.41
C VAL A 260 18.69 7.36 -6.92
N SER A 261 19.02 8.63 -7.16
CA SER A 261 20.38 9.09 -7.42
C SER A 261 20.67 10.41 -6.70
N GLY A 262 21.03 10.35 -5.43
CA GLY A 262 21.07 11.54 -4.59
C GLY A 262 19.65 12.12 -4.45
N THR A 263 19.46 13.41 -4.70
CA THR A 263 18.12 14.04 -4.71
C THR A 263 17.36 13.86 -6.03
N ASP A 264 17.97 13.19 -7.01
CA ASP A 264 17.36 12.94 -8.31
C ASP A 264 16.62 11.59 -8.32
N TRP A 265 15.58 11.51 -9.13
CA TRP A 265 14.76 10.34 -9.39
C TRP A 265 14.84 9.95 -10.86
N THR A 266 14.94 8.66 -11.15
CA THR A 266 15.10 8.15 -12.52
C THR A 266 13.84 7.50 -13.11
N GLY A 267 12.76 7.42 -12.33
CA GLY A 267 11.50 6.81 -12.75
C GLY A 267 10.75 7.61 -13.83
N PRO A 268 10.24 6.94 -14.88
CA PRO A 268 9.66 7.61 -16.04
C PRO A 268 8.33 8.33 -15.77
N GLU A 269 7.48 7.84 -14.86
CA GLU A 269 6.18 8.43 -14.58
C GLU A 269 6.33 9.79 -13.87
N VAL A 270 7.20 9.86 -12.85
CA VAL A 270 7.53 11.14 -12.19
C VAL A 270 8.15 12.12 -13.18
N ILE A 271 9.09 11.67 -14.03
CA ILE A 271 9.71 12.52 -15.05
C ILE A 271 8.68 13.04 -16.05
N ALA A 272 7.72 12.20 -16.45
CA ALA A 272 6.66 12.59 -17.36
C ALA A 272 5.71 13.62 -16.73
N LEU A 273 5.35 13.44 -15.46
CA LEU A 273 4.44 14.30 -14.72
C LEU A 273 5.08 15.66 -14.39
N LEU A 274 6.28 15.66 -13.82
CA LEU A 274 6.97 16.89 -13.36
C LEU A 274 7.84 17.54 -14.43
N GLY A 275 8.08 16.85 -15.55
CA GLY A 275 8.97 17.29 -16.63
C GLY A 275 10.47 17.17 -16.31
N THR A 276 10.81 16.67 -15.11
CA THR A 276 12.17 16.47 -14.64
C THR A 276 12.21 15.39 -13.56
N GLY A 277 13.33 14.67 -13.48
CA GLY A 277 13.66 13.82 -12.34
C GLY A 277 14.73 14.45 -11.44
N THR A 278 15.29 15.59 -11.83
CA THR A 278 16.33 16.28 -11.04
C THR A 278 15.73 17.00 -9.85
N ASP A 279 16.33 16.78 -8.67
CA ASP A 279 16.04 17.51 -7.43
C ASP A 279 14.54 17.47 -7.05
N VAL A 280 13.97 16.26 -7.12
CA VAL A 280 12.56 15.95 -6.80
C VAL A 280 12.38 15.21 -5.46
N LEU A 281 13.47 14.73 -4.86
CA LEU A 281 13.48 14.14 -3.53
C LEU A 281 13.98 15.15 -2.49
N ASP A 282 13.51 14.98 -1.26
CA ASP A 282 14.12 15.65 -0.11
C ASP A 282 15.56 15.12 0.13
N PRO A 283 16.48 15.91 0.73
CA PRO A 283 17.83 15.43 1.05
C PRO A 283 17.93 14.10 1.84
N ASP A 284 16.88 13.71 2.57
CA ASP A 284 16.84 12.41 3.25
C ASP A 284 16.62 11.20 2.32
N GLN A 285 16.23 11.45 1.06
CA GLN A 285 15.98 10.46 0.01
C GLN A 285 14.83 9.49 0.27
N SER A 286 14.03 9.73 1.31
CA SER A 286 12.85 8.93 1.64
C SER A 286 11.54 9.68 1.43
N HIS A 287 11.59 11.00 1.25
CA HIS A 287 10.43 11.82 0.96
C HIS A 287 10.49 12.50 -0.41
N ILE A 288 9.31 12.86 -0.90
CA ILE A 288 9.19 13.83 -2.00
C ILE A 288 9.67 15.17 -1.48
N LYS A 289 10.38 15.93 -2.32
CA LYS A 289 10.90 17.24 -1.95
C LYS A 289 9.80 18.16 -1.39
N ALA A 290 10.11 18.80 -0.27
CA ALA A 290 9.22 19.76 0.38
C ALA A 290 8.70 20.85 -0.58
N GLY A 291 7.41 21.14 -0.50
CA GLY A 291 6.68 22.08 -1.34
C GLY A 291 6.31 21.58 -2.73
N THR A 292 6.52 20.29 -3.04
CA THR A 292 6.12 19.71 -4.32
C THR A 292 4.61 19.64 -4.41
N MET A 293 4.02 20.34 -5.37
CA MET A 293 2.57 20.41 -5.58
C MET A 293 2.07 19.31 -6.51
N GLY A 294 0.93 18.72 -6.17
CA GLY A 294 0.16 17.79 -7.00
C GLY A 294 -1.34 18.07 -6.95
N LEU A 295 -2.11 17.30 -7.72
CA LEU A 295 -3.56 17.31 -7.68
C LEU A 295 -4.07 16.18 -6.78
N SER A 296 -4.91 16.52 -5.82
CA SER A 296 -5.65 15.56 -4.99
C SER A 296 -6.43 14.58 -5.86
N ILE A 297 -6.26 13.27 -5.60
CA ILE A 297 -7.00 12.23 -6.33
C ILE A 297 -8.48 12.17 -5.95
N VAL A 298 -8.89 12.92 -4.93
CA VAL A 298 -10.27 12.96 -4.42
C VAL A 298 -11.11 14.00 -5.17
N ASP A 299 -10.54 15.17 -5.45
CA ASP A 299 -11.30 16.35 -5.90
C ASP A 299 -10.54 17.28 -6.86
N ASP A 300 -9.37 16.88 -7.35
CA ASP A 300 -8.52 17.67 -8.26
C ASP A 300 -8.04 19.01 -7.67
N SER A 301 -8.16 19.20 -6.36
CA SER A 301 -7.64 20.40 -5.71
C SER A 301 -6.11 20.37 -5.63
N PRO A 302 -5.42 21.48 -5.92
CA PRO A 302 -3.97 21.56 -5.78
C PRO A 302 -3.59 21.60 -4.30
N GLN A 303 -2.63 20.76 -3.93
CA GLN A 303 -2.03 20.69 -2.59
C GLN A 303 -0.58 20.20 -2.71
N GLU A 304 0.19 20.31 -1.63
CA GLU A 304 1.46 19.59 -1.56
C GLU A 304 1.22 18.08 -1.57
N ALA A 305 2.16 17.33 -2.14
CA ALA A 305 2.14 15.87 -2.14
C ALA A 305 2.03 15.33 -0.70
N ILE A 306 1.33 14.20 -0.50
CA ILE A 306 1.19 13.66 0.85
C ILE A 306 2.54 13.16 1.38
N MET A 307 3.44 12.69 0.50
CA MET A 307 4.78 12.21 0.85
C MET A 307 5.86 13.29 0.93
N ASP A 308 5.46 14.56 0.96
CA ASP A 308 6.28 15.68 1.44
C ASP A 308 6.53 15.51 2.96
N PRO A 309 7.75 15.78 3.48
CA PRO A 309 8.04 15.63 4.92
C PRO A 309 7.30 16.63 5.83
N ASP A 310 6.75 17.71 5.28
CA ASP A 310 6.10 18.76 6.05
C ASP A 310 4.59 18.56 6.18
N ILE A 311 4.05 18.88 7.37
CA ILE A 311 2.61 18.99 7.61
C ILE A 311 2.25 20.38 8.10
N THR A 312 1.16 20.94 7.55
CA THR A 312 0.64 22.23 7.97
C THR A 312 -0.58 22.04 8.88
N ALA A 313 -0.49 22.54 10.12
CA ALA A 313 -1.60 22.49 11.07
C ALA A 313 -2.84 23.23 10.53
N GLY A 314 -4.03 22.71 10.85
CA GLY A 314 -5.30 23.24 10.38
C GLY A 314 -5.62 22.92 8.91
N THR A 315 -4.84 22.05 8.26
CA THR A 315 -5.06 21.65 6.87
C THR A 315 -5.12 20.13 6.75
N ARG A 316 -5.87 19.65 5.75
CA ARG A 316 -5.91 18.24 5.38
C ARG A 316 -5.13 18.06 4.09
N LYS A 317 -4.21 17.11 4.08
CA LYS A 317 -3.57 16.61 2.87
C LYS A 317 -4.23 15.28 2.46
N GLN A 318 -4.28 15.02 1.16
CA GLN A 318 -4.77 13.78 0.53
C GLN A 318 -3.69 13.22 -0.40
N ILE A 319 -3.81 11.96 -0.81
CA ILE A 319 -2.97 11.38 -1.87
C ILE A 319 -3.09 12.23 -3.14
N THR A 320 -1.96 12.52 -3.78
CA THR A 320 -1.88 13.27 -5.04
C THR A 320 -1.44 12.40 -6.22
N ASP A 321 -1.62 12.92 -7.43
CA ASP A 321 -1.04 12.37 -8.66
C ASP A 321 0.49 12.20 -8.59
N VAL A 322 1.21 13.11 -7.92
CA VAL A 322 2.66 12.99 -7.70
C VAL A 322 2.97 11.74 -6.86
N ASP A 323 2.26 11.53 -5.76
CA ASP A 323 2.45 10.34 -4.92
C ASP A 323 2.19 9.04 -5.70
N LEU A 324 1.15 9.05 -6.55
CA LEU A 324 0.83 7.93 -7.43
C LEU A 324 1.93 7.65 -8.48
N ALA A 325 2.53 8.68 -9.07
CA ALA A 325 3.58 8.53 -10.06
C ALA A 325 4.83 7.83 -9.47
N PHE A 326 5.22 8.19 -8.24
CA PHE A 326 6.30 7.48 -7.52
C PHE A 326 5.92 6.02 -7.22
N LEU A 327 4.69 5.76 -6.76
CA LEU A 327 4.21 4.39 -6.56
C LEU A 327 4.25 3.58 -7.86
N GLN A 328 3.89 4.19 -9.00
CA GLN A 328 3.95 3.54 -10.31
C GLN A 328 5.36 3.20 -10.74
N ASP A 329 6.29 4.14 -10.59
CA ASP A 329 7.69 3.95 -10.96
C ASP A 329 8.33 2.78 -10.20
N MET A 330 8.01 2.61 -8.91
CA MET A 330 8.47 1.46 -8.12
C MET A 330 7.87 0.12 -8.57
N GLY A 331 6.77 0.12 -9.33
CA GLY A 331 6.13 -1.08 -9.85
C GLY A 331 4.73 -1.38 -9.32
N PHE A 332 4.07 -0.44 -8.64
CA PHE A 332 2.63 -0.56 -8.39
C PHE A 332 1.81 -0.19 -9.64
N SER A 333 0.73 -0.91 -9.89
CA SER A 333 -0.42 -0.35 -10.60
C SER A 333 -1.26 0.47 -9.62
N VAL A 334 -1.73 1.64 -10.07
CA VAL A 334 -2.53 2.59 -9.29
C VAL A 334 -3.79 3.00 -10.06
N VAL A 335 -4.69 3.74 -9.42
CA VAL A 335 -5.84 4.33 -10.10
C VAL A 335 -5.36 5.36 -11.15
N PRO A 336 -6.03 5.45 -12.32
CA PRO A 336 -5.68 6.49 -13.28
C PRO A 336 -5.84 7.87 -12.66
N GLU A 337 -4.94 8.78 -13.00
CA GLU A 337 -5.08 10.18 -12.62
C GLU A 337 -6.47 10.72 -13.05
N PRO A 338 -7.08 11.62 -12.27
CA PRO A 338 -8.42 12.13 -12.55
C PRO A 338 -8.62 12.68 -13.97
N GLY A 339 -7.57 13.24 -14.59
CA GLY A 339 -7.57 13.71 -15.97
C GLY A 339 -7.90 12.64 -17.02
N HIS A 340 -7.65 11.36 -16.74
CA HIS A 340 -7.99 10.25 -17.65
C HIS A 340 -9.51 10.07 -17.82
N TYR A 341 -10.31 10.32 -16.78
CA TYR A 341 -11.77 10.20 -16.89
C TYR A 341 -12.36 11.25 -17.83
N ALA A 342 -11.77 12.46 -17.91
CA ALA A 342 -12.20 13.51 -18.83
C ALA A 342 -11.95 13.14 -20.30
N VAL A 343 -10.82 12.49 -20.60
CA VAL A 343 -10.48 12.02 -21.95
C VAL A 343 -11.41 10.89 -22.38
N TRP A 344 -11.65 9.89 -21.52
CA TRP A 344 -12.54 8.78 -21.85
C TRP A 344 -14.02 9.20 -21.94
N ALA A 345 -14.49 10.11 -21.09
CA ALA A 345 -15.82 10.71 -21.22
C ALA A 345 -15.95 11.51 -22.52
N GLY A 346 -14.89 12.22 -22.93
CA GLY A 346 -14.82 12.93 -24.21
C GLY A 346 -14.89 12.00 -25.42
N VAL A 347 -14.12 10.89 -25.41
CA VAL A 347 -14.11 9.88 -26.48
C VAL A 347 -15.46 9.16 -26.58
N LEU A 348 -16.07 8.80 -25.44
CA LEU A 348 -17.39 8.17 -25.41
C LEU A 348 -18.47 9.13 -25.95
N SER A 349 -18.40 10.42 -25.59
CA SER A 349 -19.30 11.46 -26.07
C SER A 349 -19.18 11.69 -27.59
N LEU A 350 -17.96 11.65 -28.13
CA LEU A 350 -17.68 11.75 -29.57
C LEU A 350 -18.21 10.54 -30.35
N LEU A 351 -18.05 9.34 -29.81
CA LEU A 351 -18.60 8.10 -30.40
C LEU A 351 -20.12 8.11 -30.42
N VAL A 352 -20.76 8.56 -29.34
CA VAL A 352 -22.21 8.71 -29.26
C VAL A 352 -22.71 9.75 -30.28
N MET A 353 -22.07 10.91 -30.41
CA MET A 353 -22.44 11.92 -31.43
C MET A 353 -22.29 11.40 -32.87
N LEU A 354 -21.24 10.64 -33.17
CA LEU A 354 -21.03 10.05 -34.51
C LEU A 354 -22.10 9.02 -34.88
N VAL A 355 -22.57 8.23 -33.90
CA VAL A 355 -23.66 7.26 -34.08
C VAL A 355 -25.01 7.97 -34.33
N PHE A 356 -25.29 9.06 -33.61
CA PHE A 356 -26.51 9.84 -33.81
C PHE A 356 -26.50 10.66 -35.12
N ARG A 357 -25.35 11.19 -35.53
CA ARG A 357 -25.21 11.95 -36.79
C ARG A 357 -25.36 11.06 -38.04
N ARG A 358 -25.04 9.76 -37.95
CA ARG A 358 -25.30 8.79 -39.04
C ARG A 358 -26.77 8.37 -39.15
N ARG A 359 -27.56 8.54 -38.09
CA ARG A 359 -28.99 8.19 -38.07
C ARG A 359 -29.92 9.32 -38.54
N SER A 360 -29.45 10.57 -38.57
CA SER A 360 -30.26 11.72 -39.03
C SER A 360 -30.16 12.01 -40.54
N VAL A 361 -29.44 11.18 -41.32
CA VAL A 361 -29.23 11.36 -42.77
C VAL A 361 -29.77 10.15 -43.56
N ARG A 362 -30.85 9.52 -43.09
CA ARG A 362 -31.58 8.50 -43.87
C ARG A 362 -33.06 8.80 -43.91
#